data_AF-A0A235HND3-F1
#
_entry.id   AF-A0A235HND3-F1
#
_cell.length_a   1.000
_cell.length_b   1.000
_cell.length_c   1.000
_cell.angle_alpha   90.00
_cell.angle_beta   90.00
_cell.angle_gamma   90.00
#
_symmetry.space_group_name_H-M   'P 1'
#
loop_
_entity.id
_entity.type
_entity.pdbx_description
1 polymer ?
#
loop_
_entity_poly.entity_id
_entity_poly.type
_entity_poly.pdbx_seq_one_letter_code
_entity_poly.pdbx_strand_id
1 'polypeptide(L)'
;MRPEKWHPPIELSASEQSIVKRIKRAKLFTFLRQYRHKLFDEEFQVELSKLYADSAKGHPPVSPAQLALTTILQAYTGASDAEAIEALVMDRRWQLVLDCMDCEKAPFSQATLVRFRSALIIHGLDRRLIERTVELAEQTKSFGSKQLRAALNTARLRENR
;
A
#
# COMPACT_ATOMS: atom_id res chain seq x y z
N MET A 1 -15.58 -13.78 2.96
CA MET A 1 -15.12 -14.04 1.59
C MET A 1 -13.69 -13.58 1.48
N ARG A 2 -12.81 -14.43 0.94
CA ARG A 2 -11.43 -13.99 0.69
C ARG A 2 -11.40 -13.09 -0.55
N PRO A 3 -10.68 -11.97 -0.48
CA PRO A 3 -10.55 -11.04 -1.61
C PRO A 3 -9.72 -11.66 -2.72
N GLU A 4 -9.94 -11.22 -3.95
CA GLU A 4 -9.13 -11.62 -5.09
C GLU A 4 -7.70 -11.05 -4.98
N LYS A 5 -6.74 -11.81 -5.54
CA LYS A 5 -5.36 -11.35 -5.69
C LYS A 5 -5.32 -10.16 -6.64
N TRP A 6 -4.55 -9.15 -6.29
CA TRP A 6 -4.36 -7.96 -7.10
C TRP A 6 -3.11 -8.09 -7.96
N HIS A 7 -3.30 -8.00 -9.28
CA HIS A 7 -2.24 -8.12 -10.29
C HIS A 7 -2.24 -6.88 -11.18
N PRO A 8 -1.78 -5.73 -10.68
CA PRO A 8 -1.75 -4.52 -11.47
C PRO A 8 -0.70 -4.63 -12.60
N PRO A 9 -0.86 -3.90 -13.73
CA PRO A 9 0.14 -3.88 -14.79
C PRO A 9 1.53 -3.53 -14.27
N ILE A 10 2.52 -4.31 -14.74
CA ILE A 10 3.94 -4.11 -14.41
C ILE A 10 4.48 -2.92 -15.20
N GLU A 11 4.31 -2.97 -16.51
CA GLU A 11 4.73 -1.92 -17.43
C GLU A 11 4.01 -0.60 -17.17
N LEU A 12 4.72 0.51 -17.42
CA LEU A 12 4.17 1.85 -17.26
C LEU A 12 3.47 2.29 -18.55
N SER A 13 2.22 2.72 -18.43
CA SER A 13 1.53 3.42 -19.52
C SER A 13 2.18 4.79 -19.80
N ALA A 14 1.85 5.42 -20.93
CA ALA A 14 2.39 6.72 -21.30
C ALA A 14 2.04 7.84 -20.27
N SER A 15 0.85 7.78 -19.67
CA SER A 15 0.44 8.72 -18.62
C SER A 15 1.25 8.49 -17.33
N GLU A 16 1.43 7.24 -16.92
CA GLU A 16 2.21 6.87 -15.75
C GLU A 16 3.68 7.26 -15.90
N GLN A 17 4.29 7.03 -17.06
CA GLN A 17 5.67 7.47 -17.36
C GLN A 17 5.82 8.99 -17.17
N SER A 18 4.83 9.75 -17.61
CA SER A 18 4.81 11.21 -17.48
C SER A 18 4.70 11.66 -16.02
N ILE A 19 3.99 10.91 -15.17
CA ILE A 19 3.88 11.18 -13.73
C ILE A 19 5.20 10.81 -13.03
N VAL A 20 5.73 9.62 -13.29
CA VAL A 20 7.01 9.14 -12.73
C VAL A 20 8.13 10.15 -13.03
N LYS A 21 8.23 10.67 -14.26
CA LYS A 21 9.22 11.67 -14.64
C LYS A 21 9.12 12.98 -13.81
N ARG A 22 7.93 13.34 -13.35
CA ARG A 22 7.69 14.55 -12.53
C ARG A 22 8.01 14.37 -11.06
N ILE A 23 7.98 13.14 -10.53
CA ILE A 23 8.29 12.86 -9.13
C ILE A 23 9.82 12.94 -8.92
N LYS A 24 10.30 14.05 -8.35
CA LYS A 24 11.74 14.25 -8.09
C LYS A 24 12.18 13.86 -6.67
N ARG A 25 11.39 14.24 -5.66
CA ARG A 25 11.75 14.09 -4.24
C ARG A 25 11.06 12.92 -3.55
N ALA A 26 9.82 12.61 -3.94
CA ALA A 26 9.00 11.61 -3.28
C ALA A 26 9.29 10.20 -3.84
N LYS A 27 10.54 9.74 -3.69
CA LYS A 27 11.06 8.51 -4.33
C LYS A 27 10.34 7.23 -3.91
N LEU A 28 9.62 7.23 -2.79
CA LEU A 28 8.86 6.05 -2.37
C LEU A 28 7.72 5.74 -3.35
N PHE A 29 7.05 6.76 -3.91
CA PHE A 29 5.98 6.53 -4.89
C PHE A 29 6.50 5.85 -6.15
N THR A 30 7.64 6.29 -6.68
CA THR A 30 8.25 5.66 -7.86
C THR A 30 8.76 4.26 -7.55
N PHE A 31 9.37 4.06 -6.37
CA PHE A 31 9.81 2.73 -5.91
C PHE A 31 8.63 1.75 -5.81
N LEU A 32 7.57 2.15 -5.12
CA LEU A 32 6.38 1.31 -4.95
C LEU A 32 5.68 1.05 -6.27
N ARG A 33 5.52 2.05 -7.14
CA ARG A 33 4.95 1.81 -8.48
C ARG A 33 5.76 0.79 -9.28
N GLN A 34 7.08 0.88 -9.20
CA GLN A 34 7.98 -0.02 -9.93
C GLN A 34 7.96 -1.44 -9.35
N TYR A 35 7.90 -1.60 -8.03
CA TYR A 35 8.15 -2.88 -7.37
C TYR A 35 6.95 -3.47 -6.60
N ARG A 36 5.76 -2.84 -6.64
CA ARG A 36 4.53 -3.34 -5.95
C ARG A 36 4.21 -4.81 -6.27
N HIS A 37 4.46 -5.25 -7.51
CA HIS A 37 4.23 -6.63 -7.94
C HIS A 37 5.21 -7.64 -7.32
N LYS A 38 6.42 -7.20 -6.92
CA LYS A 38 7.38 -8.03 -6.16
C LYS A 38 7.13 -7.97 -4.66
N LEU A 39 6.69 -6.80 -4.18
CA LEU A 39 6.32 -6.62 -2.77
C LEU A 39 5.15 -7.52 -2.41
N PHE A 40 4.11 -7.53 -3.24
CA PHE A 40 2.91 -8.36 -3.09
C PHE A 40 2.91 -9.53 -4.09
N ASP A 41 3.87 -10.43 -3.92
CA ASP A 41 3.86 -11.71 -4.64
C ASP A 41 2.69 -12.60 -4.17
N GLU A 42 2.52 -13.73 -4.84
CA GLU A 42 1.41 -14.63 -4.55
C GLU A 42 1.38 -15.12 -3.10
N GLU A 43 2.54 -15.47 -2.55
CA GLU A 43 2.66 -15.97 -1.18
C GLU A 43 2.25 -14.92 -0.17
N PHE A 44 2.74 -13.69 -0.32
CA PHE A 44 2.41 -12.61 0.61
C PHE A 44 0.96 -12.16 0.48
N GLN A 45 0.38 -12.17 -0.72
CA GLN A 45 -1.05 -11.92 -0.88
C GLN A 45 -1.92 -13.00 -0.23
N VAL A 46 -1.50 -14.27 -0.29
CA VAL A 46 -2.16 -15.36 0.45
C VAL A 46 -2.05 -15.13 1.96
N GLU A 47 -0.88 -14.73 2.46
CA GLU A 47 -0.68 -14.40 3.87
C GLU A 47 -1.61 -13.27 4.33
N LEU A 48 -1.66 -12.15 3.60
CA LEU A 48 -2.56 -11.03 3.89
C LEU A 48 -4.04 -11.40 3.77
N SER A 49 -4.41 -12.33 2.87
CA SER A 49 -5.80 -12.77 2.73
C SER A 49 -6.35 -13.48 3.97
N LYS A 50 -5.48 -14.02 4.83
CA LYS A 50 -5.86 -14.68 6.10
C LYS A 50 -6.45 -13.71 7.13
N LEU A 51 -6.29 -12.40 6.92
CA LEU A 51 -6.96 -11.37 7.73
C LEU A 51 -8.48 -11.35 7.54
N TYR A 52 -8.99 -12.01 6.50
CA TYR A 52 -10.40 -12.05 6.16
C TYR A 52 -11.00 -13.42 6.47
N ALA A 53 -12.24 -13.41 6.95
CA ALA A 53 -12.98 -14.63 7.22
C ALA A 53 -13.16 -15.48 5.95
N ASP A 54 -12.88 -16.77 6.09
CA ASP A 54 -13.15 -17.78 5.08
C ASP A 54 -14.65 -18.11 5.08
N SER A 55 -15.42 -17.30 4.36
CA SER A 55 -16.88 -17.36 4.32
C SER A 55 -17.38 -17.09 2.92
N ALA A 56 -18.33 -17.89 2.46
CA ALA A 56 -19.02 -17.71 1.18
C ALA A 56 -20.03 -16.56 1.18
N LYS A 57 -20.26 -15.90 2.33
CA LYS A 57 -21.21 -14.80 2.49
C LYS A 57 -20.48 -13.47 2.74
N GLY A 58 -20.95 -12.41 2.09
CA GLY A 58 -20.41 -11.04 2.18
C GLY A 58 -19.96 -10.49 0.82
N HIS A 59 -19.70 -9.18 0.75
CA HIS A 59 -19.07 -8.57 -0.43
C HIS A 59 -17.59 -8.95 -0.52
N PRO A 60 -17.02 -9.10 -1.73
CA PRO A 60 -15.58 -9.25 -1.90
C PRO A 60 -14.90 -8.05 -1.25
N PRO A 61 -14.01 -8.24 -0.26
CA PRO A 61 -13.26 -7.13 0.27
C PRO A 61 -12.32 -6.60 -0.81
N VAL A 62 -11.96 -5.33 -0.70
CA VAL A 62 -10.85 -4.75 -1.49
C VAL A 62 -9.59 -5.58 -1.27
N SER A 63 -8.76 -5.68 -2.31
CA SER A 63 -7.53 -6.45 -2.22
C SER A 63 -6.67 -6.04 -1.01
N PRO A 64 -6.18 -6.99 -0.20
CA PRO A 64 -5.32 -6.70 0.93
C PRO A 64 -4.03 -6.00 0.51
N ALA A 65 -3.54 -6.28 -0.71
CA ALA A 65 -2.36 -5.67 -1.26
C ALA A 65 -2.55 -4.15 -1.48
N GLN A 66 -3.72 -3.72 -1.98
CA GLN A 66 -4.04 -2.30 -2.12
C GLN A 66 -4.09 -1.60 -0.76
N LEU A 67 -4.78 -2.20 0.22
CA LEU A 67 -4.88 -1.64 1.56
C LEU A 67 -3.52 -1.55 2.26
N ALA A 68 -2.68 -2.58 2.11
CA ALA A 68 -1.30 -2.60 2.62
C ALA A 68 -0.42 -1.53 1.97
N LEU A 69 -0.56 -1.33 0.66
CA LEU A 69 0.17 -0.32 -0.08
C LEU A 69 -0.21 1.10 0.36
N THR A 70 -1.51 1.34 0.57
CA THR A 70 -2.02 2.58 1.15
C THR A 70 -1.49 2.80 2.56
N THR A 71 -1.40 1.77 3.40
CA THR A 71 -0.84 1.92 4.76
C THR A 71 0.66 2.24 4.73
N ILE A 72 1.44 1.69 3.78
CA ILE A 72 2.83 2.11 3.56
C ILE A 72 2.91 3.59 3.16
N LEU A 73 2.09 4.03 2.20
CA LEU A 73 2.07 5.42 1.76
C LEU A 73 1.65 6.37 2.88
N GLN A 74 0.61 6.02 3.61
CA GLN A 74 0.11 6.78 4.75
C GLN A 74 1.19 6.98 5.82
N ALA A 75 1.89 5.89 6.17
CA ALA A 75 2.99 5.93 7.11
C ALA A 75 4.15 6.81 6.62
N TYR A 76 4.47 6.75 5.33
CA TYR A 76 5.53 7.55 4.72
C TYR A 76 5.18 9.05 4.63
N THR A 77 3.94 9.39 4.28
CA THR A 77 3.51 10.79 4.17
C THR A 77 3.13 11.39 5.52
N GLY A 78 2.88 10.56 6.54
CA GLY A 78 2.33 10.98 7.82
C GLY A 78 0.86 11.41 7.73
N ALA A 79 0.14 10.93 6.71
CA ALA A 79 -1.27 11.26 6.50
C ALA A 79 -2.17 10.57 7.55
N SER A 80 -3.21 11.27 7.97
CA SER A 80 -4.33 10.68 8.73
C SER A 80 -5.14 9.73 7.84
N ASP A 81 -6.09 8.99 8.44
CA ASP A 81 -6.96 8.09 7.68
C ASP A 81 -7.84 8.83 6.68
N ALA A 82 -8.34 10.02 7.07
CA ALA A 82 -9.14 10.85 6.17
C ALA A 82 -8.30 11.39 5.02
N GLU A 83 -7.11 11.92 5.31
CA GLU A 83 -6.18 12.42 4.27
C GLU A 83 -5.72 11.32 3.32
N ALA A 84 -5.53 10.09 3.80
CA ALA A 84 -5.18 8.96 2.94
C ALA A 84 -6.31 8.65 1.93
N ILE A 85 -7.57 8.67 2.37
CA ILE A 85 -8.72 8.46 1.50
C ILE A 85 -8.90 9.62 0.51
N GLU A 86 -8.71 10.86 0.96
CA GLU A 86 -8.73 12.04 0.10
C GLU A 86 -7.61 11.96 -0.96
N ALA A 87 -6.40 11.58 -0.57
CA ALA A 87 -5.25 11.48 -1.47
C ALA A 87 -5.45 10.43 -2.57
N LEU A 88 -6.21 9.35 -2.32
CA LEU A 88 -6.56 8.37 -3.36
C LEU A 88 -7.37 8.99 -4.51
N VAL A 89 -8.07 10.10 -4.27
CA VAL A 89 -8.83 10.84 -5.30
C VAL A 89 -8.05 12.04 -5.82
N MET A 90 -7.38 12.77 -4.92
CA MET A 90 -6.83 14.10 -5.21
C MET A 90 -5.35 14.07 -5.64
N ASP A 91 -4.61 12.99 -5.34
CA ASP A 91 -3.17 12.91 -5.61
C ASP A 91 -2.84 11.84 -6.65
N ARG A 92 -2.43 12.29 -7.84
CA ARG A 92 -2.02 11.39 -8.94
C ARG A 92 -0.87 10.44 -8.58
N ARG A 93 -0.05 10.76 -7.57
CA ARG A 93 1.02 9.87 -7.10
C ARG A 93 0.44 8.67 -6.35
N TRP A 94 -0.63 8.87 -5.57
CA TRP A 94 -1.32 7.79 -4.88
C TRP A 94 -2.07 6.91 -5.87
N GLN A 95 -2.80 7.54 -6.80
CA GLN A 95 -3.49 6.82 -7.88
C GLN A 95 -2.56 5.97 -8.73
N LEU A 96 -1.39 6.52 -9.09
CA LEU A 96 -0.33 5.80 -9.79
C LEU A 96 0.05 4.52 -9.04
N VAL A 97 0.35 4.63 -7.75
CA VAL A 97 0.80 3.50 -6.92
C VAL A 97 -0.31 2.47 -6.68
N LEU A 98 -1.57 2.90 -6.61
CA LEU A 98 -2.72 2.03 -6.33
C LEU A 98 -3.43 1.48 -7.58
N ASP A 99 -2.92 1.78 -8.77
CA ASP A 99 -3.48 1.35 -10.05
C ASP A 99 -4.93 1.82 -10.26
N CYS A 100 -5.21 3.04 -9.80
CA CYS A 100 -6.53 3.66 -9.87
C CYS A 100 -6.46 5.06 -10.48
N MET A 101 -5.75 5.17 -11.61
CA MET A 101 -5.58 6.43 -12.33
C MET A 101 -6.93 7.08 -12.65
N ASP A 102 -7.02 8.39 -12.35
CA ASP A 102 -8.17 9.25 -12.67
C ASP A 102 -9.50 8.77 -12.03
N CYS A 103 -9.44 8.04 -10.91
CA CYS A 103 -10.64 7.65 -10.19
C CYS A 103 -11.34 8.85 -9.53
N GLU A 104 -12.66 8.97 -9.73
CA GLU A 104 -13.49 10.02 -9.10
C GLU A 104 -13.89 9.67 -7.66
N LYS A 105 -13.71 8.41 -7.26
CA LYS A 105 -14.01 7.89 -5.92
C LYS A 105 -12.87 7.00 -5.45
N ALA A 106 -12.57 7.05 -4.16
CA ALA A 106 -11.56 6.18 -3.57
C ALA A 106 -11.95 4.70 -3.75
N PRO A 107 -10.98 3.79 -4.01
CA PRO A 107 -11.25 2.37 -4.23
C PRO A 107 -11.81 1.66 -2.99
N PHE A 108 -11.72 2.28 -1.81
CA PHE A 108 -12.28 1.78 -0.55
C PHE A 108 -12.57 2.93 0.42
N SER A 109 -13.33 2.63 1.47
CA SER A 109 -13.68 3.60 2.51
C SER A 109 -12.63 3.68 3.63
N GLN A 110 -12.63 4.80 4.36
CA GLN A 110 -11.81 5.00 5.56
C GLN A 110 -11.98 3.87 6.58
N ALA A 111 -13.22 3.46 6.83
CA ALA A 111 -13.52 2.39 7.79
C ALA A 111 -12.89 1.04 7.36
N THR A 112 -12.80 0.77 6.06
CA THR A 112 -12.12 -0.42 5.54
C THR A 112 -10.61 -0.35 5.80
N LEU A 113 -9.98 0.81 5.57
CA LEU A 113 -8.55 1.01 5.85
C LEU A 113 -8.23 0.84 7.35
N VAL A 114 -9.02 1.46 8.23
CA VAL A 114 -8.84 1.37 9.69
C VAL A 114 -8.98 -0.07 10.18
N ARG A 115 -10.02 -0.80 9.73
CA ARG A 115 -10.21 -2.21 10.09
C ARG A 115 -9.06 -3.09 9.62
N PHE A 116 -8.58 -2.86 8.39
CA PHE A 116 -7.45 -3.61 7.85
C PHE A 116 -6.16 -3.37 8.65
N ARG A 117 -5.84 -2.13 8.98
CA ARG A 117 -4.68 -1.79 9.81
C ARG A 117 -4.75 -2.39 11.22
N SER A 118 -5.93 -2.35 11.83
CA SER A 118 -6.17 -3.02 13.12
C SER A 118 -5.90 -4.52 13.02
N ALA A 119 -6.36 -5.17 11.94
CA ALA A 119 -6.12 -6.59 11.70
C ALA A 119 -4.63 -6.90 11.45
N LEU A 120 -3.91 -6.04 10.71
CA LEU A 120 -2.45 -6.19 10.53
C LEU A 120 -1.72 -6.24 11.88
N ILE A 121 -2.06 -5.35 12.81
CA ILE A 121 -1.44 -5.28 14.14
C ILE A 121 -1.79 -6.52 14.97
N ILE A 122 -3.08 -6.89 15.03
CA ILE A 122 -3.55 -8.06 15.80
C ILE A 122 -2.83 -9.35 15.35
N HIS A 123 -2.59 -9.49 14.05
CA HIS A 123 -1.93 -10.67 13.48
C HIS A 123 -0.40 -10.52 13.31
N GLY A 124 0.19 -9.41 13.76
CA GLY A 124 1.64 -9.14 13.63
C GLY A 124 2.14 -8.95 12.18
N LEU A 125 1.22 -8.76 11.23
CA LEU A 125 1.53 -8.54 9.82
C LEU A 125 1.93 -7.09 9.51
N ASP A 126 1.69 -6.16 10.43
CA ASP A 126 2.19 -4.78 10.36
C ASP A 126 3.73 -4.75 10.30
N ARG A 127 4.40 -5.49 11.19
CA ARG A 127 5.85 -5.63 11.20
C ARG A 127 6.35 -6.35 9.95
N ARG A 128 5.66 -7.43 9.56
CA ARG A 128 6.00 -8.21 8.35
C ARG A 128 5.95 -7.34 7.09
N LEU A 129 4.94 -6.48 6.97
CA LEU A 129 4.79 -5.54 5.84
C LEU A 129 5.96 -4.56 5.77
N ILE A 130 6.37 -4.00 6.91
CA ILE A 130 7.53 -3.09 6.99
C ILE A 130 8.81 -3.82 6.60
N GLU A 131 9.07 -4.97 7.22
CA GLU A 131 10.28 -5.77 6.97
C GLU A 131 10.41 -6.12 5.49
N ARG A 132 9.33 -6.63 4.89
CA ARG A 132 9.32 -6.99 3.46
C ARG A 132 9.53 -5.78 2.54
N THR A 133 8.94 -4.63 2.88
CA THR A 133 9.15 -3.38 2.11
C THR A 133 10.62 -2.93 2.18
N VAL A 134 11.23 -3.04 3.36
CA VAL A 134 12.64 -2.66 3.59
C VAL A 134 13.59 -3.65 2.90
N GLU A 135 13.35 -4.96 3.00
CA GLU A 135 14.11 -6.01 2.31
C GLU A 135 14.12 -5.77 0.80
N LEU A 136 12.95 -5.46 0.22
CA LEU A 136 12.84 -5.16 -1.21
C LEU A 136 13.61 -3.88 -1.59
N ALA A 137 13.59 -2.85 -0.74
CA ALA A 137 14.38 -1.65 -0.94
C ALA A 137 15.90 -1.93 -0.92
N GLU A 138 16.35 -2.83 -0.03
CA GLU A 138 17.75 -3.25 0.07
C GLU A 138 18.20 -4.06 -1.15
N GLN A 139 17.40 -5.04 -1.55
CA GLN A 139 17.68 -5.90 -2.71
C GLN A 139 17.78 -5.10 -4.01
N THR A 140 16.88 -4.12 -4.19
CA THR A 140 16.82 -3.31 -5.42
C THR A 140 17.79 -2.12 -5.39
N LYS A 141 18.42 -1.81 -4.25
CA LYS A 141 19.26 -0.62 -4.01
C LYS A 141 18.61 0.70 -4.47
N SER A 142 17.29 0.70 -4.59
CA SER A 142 16.53 1.78 -5.24
C SER A 142 16.01 2.82 -4.24
N PHE A 143 16.02 2.50 -2.94
CA PHE A 143 15.56 3.37 -1.88
C PHE A 143 16.38 3.19 -0.58
N GLY A 144 16.57 4.26 0.18
CA GLY A 144 17.32 4.21 1.45
C GLY A 144 16.58 3.42 2.52
N SER A 145 16.95 2.15 2.71
CA SER A 145 16.26 1.19 3.58
C SER A 145 16.14 1.64 5.04
N LYS A 146 17.20 2.25 5.59
CA LYS A 146 17.21 2.80 6.96
C LYS A 146 16.20 3.93 7.15
N GLN A 147 16.10 4.84 6.18
CA GLN A 147 15.16 5.97 6.24
C GLN A 147 13.72 5.49 6.08
N LEU A 148 13.49 4.50 5.20
CA LEU A 148 12.18 3.86 5.05
C LEU A 148 11.73 3.20 6.35
N ARG A 149 12.60 2.40 6.97
CA ARG A 149 12.31 1.73 8.23
C ARG A 149 11.98 2.74 9.34
N ALA A 150 12.73 3.84 9.45
CA ALA A 150 12.48 4.88 10.44
C ALA A 150 11.11 5.56 10.23
N ALA A 151 10.77 5.91 8.98
CA ALA A 151 9.48 6.51 8.65
C ALA A 151 8.31 5.57 9.00
N LEU A 152 8.39 4.31 8.58
CA LEU A 152 7.33 3.33 8.82
C LEU A 152 7.17 2.96 10.30
N ASN A 153 8.27 2.85 11.05
CA ASN A 153 8.22 2.59 12.50
C ASN A 153 7.63 3.77 13.29
N THR A 154 7.86 5.01 12.84
CA THR A 154 7.30 6.19 13.51
C THR A 154 5.78 6.26 13.35
N ALA A 155 5.27 5.87 12.17
CA ALA A 155 3.83 5.79 11.93
C ALA A 155 3.14 4.78 12.86
N ARG A 156 3.76 3.61 13.08
CA ARG A 156 3.30 2.60 14.04
C ARG A 156 3.16 3.14 15.48
N LEU A 157 3.98 4.11 15.88
CA LEU A 157 3.88 4.73 17.21
C LEU A 157 2.73 5.74 17.33
N ARG A 158 2.31 6.36 16.22
CA ARG A 158 1.18 7.30 16.20
C ARG A 158 -0.14 6.56 16.30
N GLU A 159 -0.27 5.50 15.49
CA GLU A 159 -0.68 4.16 15.92
C GLU A 159 -1.54 3.95 17.17
N ASN A 160 -0.78 3.93 18.27
CA ASN A 160 -1.10 3.36 19.57
C ASN A 160 -1.30 4.46 20.63
N ARG A 161 -1.54 5.71 20.23
CA ARG A 161 -1.93 6.83 21.10
C ARG A 161 -3.36 7.24 20.84
#